data_AF-A0A8H2PL92-F1
#
_entry.id   AF-A0A8H2PL92-F1
#
_cell.length_a   1.000
_cell.length_b   1.000
_cell.length_c   1.000
_cell.angle_alpha   90.00
_cell.angle_beta   90.00
_cell.angle_gamma   90.00
#
_symmetry.space_group_name_H-M   'P 1'
#
loop_
_entity.id
_entity.type
_entity.pdbx_description
1 polymer ?
#
loop_
_entity_poly.entity_id
_entity_poly.type
_entity_poly.pdbx_seq_one_letter_code
_entity_poly.pdbx_strand_id
1 'polypeptide(L)' 'MKFDIAPIALMFALSVPFVHAAETAPYVYREVAQAPANVKDREIAGLFDRWNSALQTGNAKSVVDLYAPGAVLQPTVSNQ' A
#
# COMPACT_ATOMS: atom_id res chain seq x y z
N MET A 1 -9.04 -28.74 -60.60
CA MET A 1 -8.59 -28.58 -59.19
C MET A 1 -8.06 -27.17 -59.03
N LYS A 2 -8.73 -26.35 -58.21
CA LYS A 2 -8.26 -25.01 -57.85
C LYS A 2 -7.40 -25.19 -56.59
N PHE A 3 -6.11 -24.88 -56.69
CA PHE A 3 -5.19 -24.91 -55.55
C PHE A 3 -5.16 -23.50 -54.95
N ASP A 4 -5.72 -23.33 -53.76
CA ASP A 4 -5.57 -22.11 -52.99
C ASP A 4 -4.26 -22.23 -52.18
N ILE A 5 -3.29 -21.37 -52.52
CA ILE A 5 -2.02 -21.24 -51.80
C ILE A 5 -1.97 -19.81 -51.28
N ALA A 6 -2.50 -19.58 -50.08
CA ALA A 6 -2.19 -18.38 -49.31
C ALA A 6 -0.89 -18.67 -48.52
N PRO A 7 0.18 -17.87 -48.70
CA PRO A 7 1.47 -18.19 -48.13
C PRO A 7 1.55 -17.87 -46.64
N ILE A 8 2.33 -18.71 -45.97
CA ILE A 8 2.85 -18.59 -44.62
C ILE A 8 3.47 -17.21 -44.42
N ALA A 9 2.91 -16.41 -43.51
CA ALA A 9 3.63 -15.34 -42.83
C ALA A 9 3.73 -15.72 -41.35
N LEU A 10 4.73 -16.56 -41.08
CA LEU A 10 5.27 -16.81 -39.75
C LEU A 10 5.85 -15.49 -39.22
N MET A 11 5.12 -14.80 -38.35
CA MET A 11 5.66 -13.75 -37.49
C MET A 11 5.61 -14.23 -36.05
N PHE A 12 6.73 -14.81 -35.61
CA PHE A 12 7.05 -14.97 -34.20
C PHE A 12 7.20 -13.57 -33.58
N ALA A 13 6.21 -13.15 -32.80
CA ALA A 13 6.34 -11.98 -31.93
C ALA A 13 5.83 -12.36 -30.53
N LEU A 14 6.76 -12.91 -29.75
CA LEU A 14 6.88 -12.75 -28.29
C LEU A 14 5.55 -12.58 -27.53
N SER A 15 4.93 -13.69 -27.15
CA SER A 15 3.92 -13.73 -26.11
C SER A 15 4.55 -13.44 -24.75
N VAL A 16 4.93 -12.18 -24.52
CA VAL A 16 5.07 -11.66 -23.16
C VAL A 16 3.64 -11.45 -22.68
N PRO A 17 3.17 -12.07 -21.60
CA PRO A 17 2.00 -11.53 -20.92
C PRO A 17 2.42 -10.14 -20.46
N PHE A 18 1.96 -9.11 -21.17
CA PHE A 18 1.82 -7.79 -20.58
C PHE A 18 0.93 -8.00 -19.37
N VAL A 19 1.56 -8.14 -18.19
CA VAL A 19 0.87 -7.91 -16.93
C VAL A 19 0.57 -6.41 -16.93
N HIS A 20 -0.53 -6.02 -17.58
CA HIS A 20 -1.15 -4.75 -17.30
C HIS A 20 -1.54 -4.83 -15.83
N ALA A 21 -0.77 -4.17 -14.97
CA ALA A 21 -1.30 -3.72 -13.70
C ALA A 21 -2.49 -2.85 -14.08
N ALA A 22 -3.72 -3.41 -13.97
CA ALA A 22 -4.92 -2.64 -14.20
C ALA A 22 -4.81 -1.39 -13.31
N GLU A 23 -4.92 -0.21 -13.90
CA GLU A 23 -4.97 1.03 -13.14
C GLU A 23 -6.22 0.98 -12.26
N THR A 24 -6.06 0.54 -11.02
CA THR A 24 -7.12 0.59 -10.04
C THR A 24 -7.33 2.07 -9.72
N ALA A 25 -8.53 2.58 -10.00
CA ALA A 25 -8.92 3.90 -9.52
C ALA A 25 -8.63 3.97 -8.01
N PRO A 26 -7.94 5.01 -7.53
CA PRO A 26 -7.60 5.12 -6.12
C PRO A 26 -8.87 5.14 -5.28
N TYR A 27 -8.91 4.31 -4.24
CA TYR A 27 -10.03 4.34 -3.30
C TYR A 27 -9.97 5.64 -2.50
N VAL A 28 -11.01 6.46 -2.60
CA VAL A 28 -11.12 7.71 -1.84
C VAL A 28 -11.99 7.47 -0.62
N TYR A 29 -11.38 7.48 0.56
CA TYR A 29 -12.08 7.49 1.83
C TYR A 29 -12.80 8.85 2.00
N ARG A 30 -14.12 8.87 1.80
CA ARG A 30 -14.95 10.09 1.93
C ARG A 30 -15.57 10.27 3.31
N GLU A 31 -15.62 9.20 4.09
CA GLU A 31 -16.29 9.12 5.38
C GLU A 31 -15.26 8.89 6.48
N VAL A 32 -15.61 9.32 7.69
CA VAL A 32 -14.82 8.99 8.88
C VAL A 32 -15.10 7.53 9.26
N ALA A 33 -14.06 6.77 9.58
CA ALA A 33 -14.23 5.39 10.06
C ALA A 33 -15.09 5.38 11.34
N GLN A 34 -16.05 4.46 11.42
CA GLN A 34 -16.84 4.28 12.65
C GLN A 34 -15.92 3.85 13.81
N ALA A 35 -16.15 4.43 14.98
CA ALA A 35 -15.42 4.04 16.18
C ALA A 35 -15.71 2.58 16.56
N PRO A 36 -14.73 1.84 17.11
CA PRO A 36 -14.94 0.44 17.43
C PRO A 36 -15.98 0.20 18.54
N ALA A 37 -16.84 -0.80 18.32
CA ALA A 37 -17.92 -1.11 19.24
C ALA A 37 -17.48 -1.94 20.47
N ASN A 38 -16.49 -2.82 20.30
CA ASN A 38 -16.02 -3.69 21.39
C ASN A 38 -14.80 -3.10 22.11
N VAL A 39 -14.54 -3.60 23.32
CA VAL A 39 -13.50 -3.09 24.21
C VAL A 39 -12.10 -3.27 23.61
N LYS A 40 -11.81 -4.45 23.06
CA LYS A 40 -10.50 -4.79 22.51
C LYS A 40 -10.12 -3.87 21.35
N ASP A 41 -11.06 -3.64 20.44
CA ASP A 41 -10.80 -2.79 19.28
C ASP A 41 -10.69 -1.31 19.69
N ARG A 42 -11.40 -0.88 20.74
CA ARG A 42 -11.19 0.46 21.32
C ARG A 42 -9.80 0.61 21.94
N GLU A 43 -9.28 -0.41 22.60
CA GLU A 43 -7.91 -0.39 23.13
C GLU A 43 -6.89 -0.26 21.98
N ILE A 44 -7.08 -1.01 20.89
CA ILE A 44 -6.25 -0.90 19.69
C ILE A 44 -6.36 0.51 19.07
N ALA A 45 -7.57 1.06 18.95
CA ALA A 45 -7.78 2.43 18.46
C ALA A 45 -7.04 3.47 19.31
N GLY A 46 -7.06 3.32 20.64
CA GLY A 46 -6.34 4.19 21.56
C GLY A 46 -4.82 4.18 21.38
N LEU A 47 -4.24 3.15 20.78
CA LEU A 47 -2.81 3.15 20.42
C LEU A 47 -2.49 4.21 19.36
N PHE A 48 -3.43 4.47 18.43
CA PHE A 48 -3.28 5.52 17.43
C PHE A 48 -3.35 6.91 18.06
N ASP A 49 -4.25 7.12 19.02
CA ASP A 49 -4.34 8.39 19.76
C ASP A 49 -3.03 8.68 20.49
N ARG A 50 -2.48 7.69 21.20
CA ARG A 50 -1.17 7.81 21.87
C ARG A 50 -0.05 8.16 20.89
N TRP A 51 -0.04 7.52 19.73
CA TRP A 51 0.94 7.81 18.67
C TRP A 51 0.78 9.22 18.10
N ASN A 52 -0.45 9.66 17.83
CA ASN A 52 -0.76 11.01 17.36
C ASN A 52 -0.33 12.07 18.39
N SER A 53 -0.57 11.84 19.68
CA SER A 53 -0.07 12.74 20.74
C SER A 53 1.45 12.83 20.76
N ALA A 54 2.17 11.72 20.53
CA ALA A 54 3.63 11.74 20.45
C ALA A 54 4.12 12.54 19.23
N LEU A 55 3.49 12.37 18.06
CA LEU A 55 3.79 13.16 16.86
C LEU A 55 3.62 14.67 17.10
N GLN A 56 2.52 15.07 17.75
CA GLN A 56 2.22 16.48 18.02
C GLN A 56 3.31 17.18 18.85
N THR A 57 4.14 16.43 19.57
CA THR A 57 5.27 16.99 20.32
C THR A 57 6.42 17.47 19.41
N GLY A 58 6.49 17.00 18.16
CA GLY A 58 7.63 17.25 17.27
C GLY A 58 8.94 16.60 17.72
N ASN A 59 8.96 15.87 18.84
CA ASN A 59 10.13 15.20 19.36
C ASN A 59 10.16 13.75 18.86
N ALA A 60 11.13 13.45 17.98
CA ALA A 60 11.31 12.10 17.43
C ALA A 60 11.49 11.03 18.54
N LYS A 61 12.13 11.38 19.66
CA LYS A 61 12.31 10.45 20.78
C LYS A 61 10.97 10.00 21.38
N SER A 62 9.99 10.91 21.49
CA SER A 62 8.65 10.57 22.00
C SER A 62 7.96 9.51 21.16
N VAL A 63 8.18 9.52 19.85
CA VAL A 63 7.62 8.54 18.90
C VAL A 63 8.36 7.21 19.02
N VAL A 64 9.69 7.26 19.09
CA VAL A 64 10.55 6.08 19.26
C VAL A 64 10.20 5.30 20.54
N ASP A 65 9.92 6.01 21.64
CA ASP A 65 9.59 5.41 22.94
C ASP A 65 8.25 4.62 22.91
N LEU A 66 7.46 4.71 21.84
CA LEU A 66 6.22 3.93 21.66
C LEU A 66 6.45 2.55 21.02
N TYR A 67 7.64 2.28 20.49
CA TYR A 67 7.93 1.01 19.83
C TYR A 67 8.41 -0.06 20.81
N ALA A 68 8.10 -1.32 20.51
CA ALA A 68 8.57 -2.45 21.30
C ALA A 68 10.10 -2.59 21.24
N PRO A 69 10.74 -3.16 22.28
CA PRO A 69 12.16 -3.49 22.23
C PRO A 69 12.49 -4.33 20.98
N GLY A 70 13.53 -3.94 20.24
CA GLY A 70 13.95 -4.61 19.00
C GLY A 70 13.19 -4.20 17.74
N ALA A 71 12.27 -3.22 17.82
CA ALA A 71 11.66 -2.66 16.62
C ALA A 71 12.72 -2.04 15.68
N VAL A 72 12.65 -2.39 14.40
CA VAL A 72 13.49 -1.78 13.35
C VAL A 72 12.79 -0.53 12.84
N LEU A 73 13.36 0.63 13.14
CA LEU A 73 12.87 1.90 12.64
C LEU A 73 13.52 2.20 11.29
N GLN A 74 12.72 2.14 10.22
CA GLN A 74 13.18 2.55 8.90
C GLN A 74 13.20 4.08 8.83
N PRO A 75 14.38 4.71 8.67
CA PRO A 75 14.44 6.14 8.49
C PRO A 75 13.78 6.51 7.16
N THR A 76 12.83 7.43 7.19
CA THR A 76 12.38 8.09 5.97
C THR A 76 13.38 9.21 5.67
N VAL A 77 14.21 9.07 4.64
CA VAL A 77 14.94 10.21 4.10
C VAL A 77 13.92 11.13 3.43
N SER A 78 13.83 12.38 3.87
CA SER A 78 13.12 13.41 3.10
C SER A 78 13.88 13.57 1.78
N ASN A 79 13.19 13.39 0.66
CA ASN A 79 13.76 13.49 -0.69
C ASN A 79 13.77 14.94 -1.22
N GLN A 80 13.86 15.91 -0.31
CA GLN A 80 14.00 17.33 -0.65
C GLN A 80 15.45 17.75 -0.60
#